data_AF-A0A937AMJ3-F1
#
_entry.id   AF-A0A937AMJ3-F1
#
_cell.length_a   1.000
_cell.length_b   1.000
_cell.length_c   1.000
_cell.angle_alpha   90.00
_cell.angle_beta   90.00
_cell.angle_gamma   90.00
#
_symmetry.space_group_name_H-M   'P 1'
#
loop_
_entity.id
_entity.type
_entity.pdbx_description
1 polymer ?
#
loop_
_entity_poly.entity_id
_entity_poly.type
_entity_poly.pdbx_seq_one_letter_code
_entity_poly.pdbx_strand_id
1 'polypeptide(L)' 'MNTTIKNSGTCCLFFLMMTIASATLAQGTMLLRQPNASKDHIVFVHADDIWVTTMNGG' A
#
# COMPACT_ATOMS: atom_id res chain seq x y z
N MET A 1 -13.67 47.56 -10.21
CA MET A 1 -13.91 46.10 -10.30
C MET A 1 -12.62 45.43 -9.85
N ASN A 2 -12.49 45.21 -8.55
CA ASN A 2 -11.21 44.78 -7.94
C ASN A 2 -11.27 43.29 -7.67
N THR A 3 -10.65 42.49 -8.54
CA THR A 3 -10.39 41.08 -8.30
C THR A 3 -8.94 40.92 -7.83
N THR A 4 -8.71 41.12 -6.52
CA THR A 4 -7.41 40.85 -5.91
C THR A 4 -7.29 39.34 -5.63
N ILE A 5 -6.73 38.64 -6.59
CA ILE A 5 -6.45 37.20 -6.53
C ILE A 5 -5.18 36.98 -5.66
N LYS A 6 -5.33 36.60 -4.39
CA LYS A 6 -4.21 36.13 -3.53
C LYS A 6 -4.01 34.62 -3.72
N ASN A 7 -3.10 34.22 -4.63
CA ASN A 7 -2.94 32.82 -5.05
C ASN A 7 -1.60 32.15 -4.68
N SER A 8 -0.76 32.76 -3.84
CA SER A 8 0.59 32.20 -3.59
C SER A 8 0.60 30.92 -2.75
N GLY A 9 -0.32 30.77 -1.79
CA GLY A 9 -0.38 29.58 -0.92
C GLY A 9 -1.18 28.41 -1.52
N THR A 10 -2.07 28.71 -2.45
CA THR A 10 -3.01 27.75 -3.04
C THR A 10 -2.32 26.73 -3.95
N CYS A 11 -1.23 27.14 -4.61
CA CYS A 11 -0.42 26.26 -5.46
C CYS A 11 0.33 25.19 -4.64
N CYS A 12 0.88 25.57 -3.49
CA CYS A 12 1.56 24.62 -2.58
C CYS A 12 0.58 23.58 -2.00
N LEU A 13 -0.63 24.01 -1.64
CA LEU A 13 -1.67 23.11 -1.14
C LEU A 13 -2.09 22.08 -2.19
N PHE A 14 -2.16 22.48 -3.46
CA PHE A 14 -2.45 21.59 -4.58
C PHE A 14 -1.35 20.53 -4.78
N PHE A 15 -0.08 20.94 -4.71
CA PHE A 15 1.06 20.01 -4.78
C PHE A 15 1.04 19.00 -3.62
N LEU A 16 0.75 19.46 -2.40
CA LEU A 16 0.66 18.59 -1.22
C LEU A 16 -0.44 17.52 -1.40
N MET A 17 -1.63 17.92 -1.87
CA MET A 17 -2.73 16.98 -2.14
C MET A 17 -2.36 15.92 -3.19
N MET A 18 -1.58 16.30 -4.20
CA MET A 18 -1.16 15.40 -5.28
C MET A 18 -0.17 14.33 -4.80
N THR A 19 0.67 14.64 -3.80
CA THR A 19 1.59 13.66 -3.19
C THR A 19 0.90 12.65 -2.27
N ILE A 20 -0.20 13.04 -1.64
CA ILE A 20 -0.98 12.14 -0.77
C ILE A 20 -1.75 11.13 -1.62
N ALA A 21 -2.26 11.54 -2.79
CA ALA A 21 -2.96 10.67 -3.72
C ALA A 21 -2.07 9.57 -4.34
N SER A 22 -0.76 9.78 -4.45
CA SER A 22 0.19 8.76 -4.93
C SER A 22 0.68 7.82 -3.83
N ALA A 23 0.46 8.14 -2.56
CA ALA A 23 0.77 7.24 -1.44
C ALA A 23 -0.27 6.12 -1.26
N THR A 24 -1.43 6.21 -1.92
CA THR A 24 -2.50 5.19 -1.86
C THR A 24 -2.34 4.11 -2.91
N LEU A 25 -1.12 3.86 -3.41
CA LEU A 25 -0.84 2.69 -4.23
C LEU A 25 -1.10 1.44 -3.38
N ALA A 26 -2.24 0.81 -3.62
CA ALA A 26 -2.57 -0.48 -3.02
C ALA A 26 -1.42 -1.45 -3.34
N GLN A 27 -0.75 -1.94 -2.29
CA GLN A 27 0.18 -3.05 -2.43
C GLN A 27 -0.60 -4.18 -3.12
N GLY A 28 -0.07 -4.64 -4.25
CA GLY A 28 -0.73 -5.64 -5.08
C GLY A 28 -1.17 -6.83 -4.22
N THR A 29 -2.36 -7.36 -4.50
CA THR A 29 -2.87 -8.51 -3.75
C THR A 29 -1.95 -9.70 -3.98
N MET A 30 -1.32 -10.17 -2.92
CA MET A 30 -0.53 -11.39 -2.96
C MET A 30 -1.47 -12.59 -3.04
N LEU A 31 -1.44 -13.31 -4.16
CA LEU A 31 -2.25 -14.51 -4.34
C LEU A 31 -1.51 -15.71 -3.74
N LEU A 32 -1.88 -16.11 -2.52
CA LEU A 32 -1.38 -17.32 -1.88
C LEU A 32 -2.00 -18.53 -2.57
N ARG A 33 -1.16 -19.47 -3.02
CA ARG A 33 -1.62 -20.75 -3.57
C ARG A 33 -1.35 -21.86 -2.57
N GLN A 34 -2.29 -22.80 -2.47
CA GLN A 34 -2.17 -24.02 -1.67
C GLN A 34 -1.73 -23.77 -0.21
N PRO A 35 -2.41 -22.88 0.54
CA PRO A 35 -2.05 -22.64 1.93
C PRO A 35 -2.32 -23.89 2.78
N ASN A 36 -1.41 -24.19 3.71
CA ASN A 36 -1.57 -25.19 4.77
C ASN A 36 -1.07 -24.60 6.09
N ALA A 37 -1.68 -25.01 7.21
CA ALA A 37 -1.31 -24.53 8.52
C ALA A 37 -1.09 -25.69 9.50
N SER A 38 -0.05 -25.56 10.31
CA SER A 38 0.22 -26.36 11.50
C SER A 38 -0.08 -25.51 12.75
N LYS A 39 0.18 -26.03 13.97
CA LYS A 39 -0.02 -25.27 15.21
C LYS A 39 0.73 -23.93 15.22
N ASP A 40 1.96 -23.93 14.73
CA ASP A 40 2.88 -22.80 14.90
C ASP A 40 3.28 -22.13 13.57
N HIS A 41 3.03 -22.79 12.44
CA HIS A 41 3.51 -22.35 11.11
C HIS A 41 2.44 -22.40 10.04
N ILE A 42 2.54 -21.47 9.08
CA ILE A 42 1.77 -21.42 7.84
C ILE A 42 2.72 -21.62 6.67
N VAL A 43 2.34 -22.48 5.73
CA VAL A 43 3.08 -22.79 4.50
C VAL A 43 2.21 -22.44 3.30
N PHE A 44 2.76 -21.81 2.28
CA PHE A 44 2.06 -21.50 1.03
C PHE A 44 3.04 -21.38 -0.14
N VAL A 45 2.51 -21.43 -1.36
CA VAL A 45 3.29 -21.20 -2.59
C VAL A 45 3.13 -19.75 -3.05
N HIS A 46 4.25 -19.09 -3.34
CA HIS A 46 4.31 -17.76 -3.92
C HIS A 46 5.47 -17.62 -4.91
N ALA A 47 5.20 -17.04 -6.08
CA ALA A 47 6.16 -16.90 -7.18
C ALA A 47 6.88 -18.23 -7.55
N ASP A 48 6.16 -19.35 -7.47
CA ASP A 48 6.66 -20.71 -7.70
C ASP A 48 7.65 -21.27 -6.66
N ASP A 49 7.84 -20.54 -5.55
CA ASP A 49 8.59 -20.97 -4.37
C ASP A 49 7.67 -21.33 -3.19
N ILE A 50 8.17 -22.16 -2.27
CA ILE A 50 7.50 -22.48 -1.00
C ILE A 50 7.97 -21.50 0.08
N TRP A 51 7.01 -20.88 0.76
CA TRP A 51 7.25 -19.95 1.85
C TRP A 51 6.71 -20.52 3.16
N VAL A 52 7.41 -20.25 4.26
CA VAL A 52 7.02 -20.66 5.63
C VAL A 52 7.07 -19.43 6.53
N THR A 53 5.99 -19.18 7.28
CA THR A 53 5.91 -18.10 8.27
C THR A 53 5.34 -18.62 9.58
N THR A 54 5.59 -17.91 10.68
CA THR A 54 4.93 -18.19 11.96
C THR A 54 3.47 -17.79 11.93
N MET A 55 2.64 -18.41 12.78
CA MET A 55 1.21 -18.08 12.91
C MET A 55 0.96 -16.62 13.33
N ASN A 56 1.91 -15.97 14.00
CA ASN A 56 1.79 -14.57 14.45
C ASN A 56 2.16 -13.54 13.37
N GLY A 57 2.56 -13.99 12.18
CA GLY A 57 3.15 -13.13 11.16
C GLY A 57 4.64 -12.86 11.42
N GLY A 58 5.39 -12.67 10.34
CA GLY A 58 6.79 -12.20 10.36
C GLY A 58 6.86 -10.69 10.21
#